data_AF-A0A9E2RK32-F1
#
_entry.id   AF-A0A9E2RK32-F1
#
_cell.length_a   1.000
_cell.length_b   1.000
_cell.length_c   1.000
_cell.angle_alpha   90.00
_cell.angle_beta   90.00
_cell.angle_gamma   90.00
#
_symmetry.space_group_name_H-M   'P 1'
#
loop_
_entity.id
_entity.type
_entity.pdbx_description
1 polymer ?
#
loop_
_entity_poly.entity_id
_entity_poly.type
_entity_poly.pdbx_seq_one_letter_code
_entity_poly.pdbx_strand_id
1 'polypeptide(L)'
;MAEPTYMDLIGKLDLELSKIAPAECPGLLAELERLKALAWVRLTTPSHGTGELSQPGNQLLTIPQVSERLALPVGRVYELARQGKLPVVRVGKYVRVHSVQLAGWIRDRRDLAVDKNVSFKDTRDYANDRLRAATVSSEDGPHLERYGRSCRTALE
;
A
#
# COMPACT_ATOMS: atom_id res chain seq x y z
N MET A 1 13.13 7.54 22.86
CA MET A 1 12.57 7.29 24.21
C MET A 1 12.14 5.84 24.23
N ALA A 2 12.75 5.00 25.07
CA ALA A 2 12.43 3.57 25.13
C ALA A 2 11.01 3.39 25.69
N GLU A 3 10.21 2.53 25.07
CA GLU A 3 8.91 2.16 25.60
C GLU A 3 9.10 1.37 26.91
N PRO A 4 8.38 1.71 28.00
CA PRO A 4 8.50 0.98 29.24
C PRO A 4 8.04 -0.47 29.05
N THR A 5 8.89 -1.41 29.44
CA THR A 5 8.56 -2.84 29.38
C THR A 5 7.60 -3.18 30.52
N TYR A 6 6.81 -4.26 30.39
CA TYR A 6 5.89 -4.67 31.46
C TYR A 6 6.58 -4.91 32.82
N MET A 7 7.85 -5.33 32.79
CA MET A 7 8.68 -5.49 33.98
C MET A 7 8.93 -4.16 34.72
N ASP A 8 9.09 -3.06 33.98
CA ASP A 8 9.31 -1.73 34.57
C ASP A 8 8.06 -1.25 35.32
N LEU A 9 6.87 -1.65 34.86
CA LEU A 9 5.60 -1.32 35.49
C LEU A 9 5.39 -2.13 36.78
N ILE A 10 5.75 -3.41 36.78
CA ILE A 10 5.67 -4.27 37.97
C ILE A 10 6.61 -3.75 39.06
N GLY A 11 7.85 -3.42 38.71
CA GLY A 11 8.82 -2.89 39.69
C GLY A 11 8.39 -1.56 40.30
N LYS A 12 7.74 -0.68 39.52
CA LYS A 12 7.16 0.56 40.04
C LYS A 12 5.99 0.30 40.98
N LEU A 13 5.12 -0.65 40.64
CA LEU A 13 3.96 -0.98 41.46
C LEU A 13 4.40 -1.51 42.84
N ASP A 14 5.43 -2.35 42.89
CA ASP A 14 5.97 -2.90 44.13
C ASP A 14 6.56 -1.80 45.05
N LEU A 15 7.33 -0.87 44.45
CA LEU A 15 7.89 0.26 45.18
C LEU A 15 6.79 1.15 45.79
N GLU A 16 5.73 1.44 45.04
CA GLU A 16 4.65 2.31 45.52
C GLU A 16 3.72 1.59 46.51
N LEU A 17 3.48 0.28 46.35
CA LEU A 17 2.70 -0.52 47.29
C LEU A 17 3.25 -0.44 48.72
N SER A 18 4.57 -0.41 48.88
CA SER A 18 5.22 -0.30 50.19
C SER A 18 4.92 1.01 50.93
N LYS A 19 4.44 2.05 50.22
CA LYS A 19 4.17 3.39 50.77
C LYS A 19 2.69 3.62 51.08
N ILE A 20 1.80 2.74 50.61
CA ILE A 20 0.35 2.92 50.69
C ILE A 20 -0.15 2.53 52.08
N ALA A 21 -1.07 3.32 52.63
CA ALA A 21 -1.66 3.04 53.93
C ALA A 21 -2.61 1.82 53.83
N PRO A 22 -2.69 0.97 54.88
CA PRO A 22 -3.58 -0.21 54.86
C PRO A 22 -5.05 0.09 54.56
N ALA A 23 -5.51 1.31 54.90
CA ALA A 23 -6.88 1.76 54.63
C ALA A 23 -7.17 2.00 53.14
N GLU A 24 -6.16 2.24 52.32
CA GLU A 24 -6.28 2.50 50.88
C GLU A 24 -6.16 1.22 50.04
N CYS A 25 -5.64 0.13 50.65
CA CYS A 25 -5.48 -1.17 50.00
C CYS A 25 -6.77 -1.72 49.37
N PRO A 26 -7.96 -1.64 49.99
CA PRO A 26 -9.19 -2.12 49.37
C PRO A 26 -9.53 -1.40 48.06
N GLY A 27 -9.30 -0.08 47.99
CA GLY A 27 -9.54 0.71 46.77
C GLY A 27 -8.56 0.36 45.65
N LEU A 28 -7.29 0.18 46.00
CA LEU A 28 -6.28 -0.27 45.04
C LEU A 28 -6.58 -1.67 44.49
N LEU A 29 -6.97 -2.61 45.35
CA LEU A 29 -7.33 -3.97 44.93
C LEU A 29 -8.53 -3.97 43.98
N ALA A 30 -9.54 -3.13 44.23
CA ALA A 30 -10.68 -2.99 43.34
C ALA A 30 -10.25 -2.52 41.93
N GLU A 31 -9.32 -1.56 41.86
CA GLU A 31 -8.82 -1.05 40.58
C GLU A 31 -7.96 -2.08 39.84
N LEU A 32 -7.13 -2.83 40.56
CA LEU A 32 -6.37 -3.94 39.97
C LEU A 32 -7.29 -5.03 39.40
N GLU A 33 -8.39 -5.36 40.09
CA GLU A 33 -9.38 -6.31 39.58
C GLU A 33 -10.09 -5.78 38.34
N ARG A 34 -10.40 -4.48 38.28
CA ARG A 34 -10.93 -3.83 37.07
C ARG A 34 -9.95 -3.96 35.89
N LEU A 35 -8.67 -3.69 36.12
CA LEU A 35 -7.63 -3.81 35.08
C LEU A 35 -7.44 -5.27 34.64
N LYS A 36 -7.48 -6.22 35.57
CA LYS A 36 -7.44 -7.66 35.27
C LYS A 36 -8.62 -8.04 34.38
N ALA A 37 -9.85 -7.67 34.75
CA ALA A 37 -11.03 -7.94 33.96
C ALA A 37 -10.91 -7.38 32.53
N LEU A 38 -10.40 -6.15 32.37
CA LEU A 38 -10.16 -5.55 31.05
C LEU A 38 -9.13 -6.33 30.23
N ALA A 39 -8.05 -6.80 30.85
CA ALA A 39 -7.05 -7.63 30.17
C ALA A 39 -7.65 -8.97 29.72
N TRP A 40 -8.51 -9.58 30.55
CA TRP A 40 -9.24 -10.80 30.23
C TRP A 40 -10.23 -10.61 29.08
N VAL A 41 -10.96 -9.49 29.05
CA VAL A 41 -11.82 -9.13 27.92
C VAL A 41 -10.97 -9.08 26.66
N ARG A 42 -9.86 -8.32 26.65
CA ARG A 42 -8.97 -8.24 25.48
C ARG A 42 -8.42 -9.60 25.03
N LEU A 43 -8.12 -10.49 25.96
CA LEU A 43 -7.60 -11.83 25.66
C LEU A 43 -8.66 -12.76 25.06
N THR A 44 -9.89 -12.67 25.56
CA THR A 44 -10.98 -13.60 25.21
C THR A 44 -11.88 -13.09 24.10
N THR A 45 -11.98 -11.78 23.89
CA THR A 45 -12.60 -11.21 22.70
C THR A 45 -11.70 -11.53 21.51
N PRO A 46 -12.14 -12.37 20.55
CA PRO A 46 -11.43 -12.45 19.29
C PRO A 46 -11.35 -11.02 18.75
N SER A 47 -10.13 -10.60 18.43
CA SER A 47 -9.88 -9.35 17.74
C SER A 47 -10.49 -9.48 16.33
N HIS A 48 -11.82 -9.46 16.24
CA HIS A 48 -12.54 -9.27 15.00
C HIS A 48 -12.11 -7.91 14.51
N GLY A 49 -11.27 -7.90 13.48
CA GLY A 49 -10.67 -6.70 12.93
C GLY A 49 -11.71 -5.74 12.39
N THR A 50 -12.33 -4.96 13.27
CA THR A 50 -12.92 -3.67 12.96
C THR A 50 -11.82 -2.63 13.13
N GLY A 51 -11.09 -2.39 12.04
CA GLY A 51 -10.56 -1.05 11.74
C GLY A 51 -9.43 -0.46 12.58
N GLU A 52 -8.84 -1.17 13.55
CA GLU A 52 -7.58 -0.72 14.17
C GLU A 52 -6.42 -1.57 13.68
N LEU A 53 -5.68 -0.99 12.71
CA LEU A 53 -4.26 -1.25 12.42
C LEU A 53 -3.75 -2.62 12.89
N SER A 54 -4.30 -3.71 12.31
CA SER A 54 -3.71 -5.04 12.41
C SER A 54 -2.23 -4.87 12.09
N GLN A 55 -1.36 -5.26 13.04
CA GLN A 55 0.09 -5.19 12.88
C GLN A 55 0.44 -5.51 11.41
N PRO A 56 1.05 -4.56 10.67
CA PRO A 56 1.18 -4.66 9.21
C PRO A 56 2.14 -5.76 8.76
N GLY A 57 2.52 -6.69 9.66
CA GLY A 57 3.60 -7.65 9.54
C GLY A 57 3.39 -8.73 8.48
N ASN A 58 2.17 -9.23 8.28
CA ASN A 58 2.01 -10.46 7.49
C ASN A 58 0.81 -10.53 6.56
N GLN A 59 0.12 -9.42 6.30
CA GLN A 59 -1.02 -9.44 5.39
C GLN A 59 -0.57 -9.47 3.93
N LEU A 60 -1.07 -10.44 3.16
CA LEU A 60 -0.95 -10.46 1.71
C LEU A 60 -2.04 -9.58 1.08
N LEU A 61 -1.61 -8.64 0.25
CA LEU A 61 -2.47 -7.71 -0.48
C LEU A 61 -2.70 -8.21 -1.91
N THR A 62 -3.89 -7.91 -2.43
CA THR A 62 -4.21 -8.08 -3.85
C THR A 62 -3.73 -6.89 -4.67
N ILE A 63 -3.57 -7.06 -5.99
CA ILE A 63 -3.14 -5.96 -6.87
C ILE A 63 -4.09 -4.75 -6.82
N PRO A 64 -5.44 -4.90 -6.80
CA PRO A 64 -6.33 -3.76 -6.59
C PRO A 64 -6.08 -3.02 -5.27
N GLN A 65 -5.89 -3.75 -4.16
CA GLN A 65 -5.57 -3.13 -2.87
C GLN A 65 -4.22 -2.40 -2.88
N VAL A 66 -3.22 -2.94 -3.59
CA VAL A 66 -1.92 -2.26 -3.79
C VAL A 66 -2.10 -1.00 -4.64
N SER A 67 -2.97 -1.05 -5.64
CA SER A 67 -3.26 0.08 -6.53
C SER A 67 -3.89 1.25 -5.78
N GLU A 68 -4.84 0.97 -4.87
CA GLU A 68 -5.44 1.95 -3.98
C GLU A 68 -4.39 2.57 -3.05
N ARG A 69 -3.51 1.75 -2.46
CA ARG A 69 -2.46 2.23 -1.55
C ARG A 69 -1.41 3.09 -2.23
N LEU A 70 -1.04 2.76 -3.47
CA LEU A 70 -0.05 3.52 -4.24
C LEU A 70 -0.68 4.67 -5.02
N ALA A 71 -2.02 4.78 -5.04
CA ALA A 71 -2.77 5.67 -5.92
C ALA A 71 -2.34 5.56 -7.40
N LEU A 72 -2.10 4.32 -7.86
CA LEU A 72 -1.69 4.02 -9.25
C LEU A 72 -2.78 3.24 -9.97
N PRO A 73 -2.93 3.38 -11.30
CA PRO A 73 -3.80 2.52 -12.08
C PRO A 73 -3.42 1.04 -11.94
N VAL A 74 -4.41 0.15 -11.85
CA VAL A 74 -4.21 -1.30 -11.69
C VAL A 74 -3.28 -1.87 -12.77
N GLY A 75 -3.44 -1.46 -14.03
CA GLY A 75 -2.58 -1.87 -15.14
C GLY A 75 -1.11 -1.52 -14.90
N ARG A 76 -0.84 -0.33 -14.36
CA ARG A 76 0.52 0.11 -14.02
C ARG A 76 1.13 -0.73 -12.90
N VAL A 77 0.34 -1.12 -11.90
CA VAL A 77 0.80 -2.02 -10.83
C VAL A 77 1.14 -3.40 -11.39
N TYR A 78 0.33 -3.92 -12.32
CA TYR A 78 0.64 -5.16 -13.03
C TYR A 78 1.92 -5.07 -13.87
N GLU A 79 2.16 -3.95 -14.56
CA GLU A 79 3.42 -3.73 -15.28
C GLU A 79 4.62 -3.76 -14.34
N LEU A 80 4.54 -3.09 -13.19
CA LEU A 80 5.60 -3.10 -12.18
C LEU A 80 5.86 -4.51 -11.63
N ALA A 81 4.79 -5.28 -11.43
CA ALA A 81 4.89 -6.70 -11.04
C ALA A 81 5.54 -7.56 -12.14
N ARG A 82 5.20 -7.32 -13.43
CA ARG A 82 5.80 -8.05 -14.56
C ARG A 82 7.27 -7.70 -14.77
N GLN A 83 7.64 -6.43 -14.53
CA GLN A 83 9.02 -5.96 -14.60
C GLN A 83 9.88 -6.39 -13.39
N GLY A 84 9.29 -7.06 -12.39
CA GLY A 84 10.00 -7.45 -11.16
C GLY A 84 10.40 -6.26 -10.28
N LYS A 85 9.86 -5.07 -10.54
CA LYS A 85 10.17 -3.84 -9.79
C LYS A 85 9.38 -3.74 -8.49
N LEU A 86 8.31 -4.53 -8.33
CA LEU A 86 7.47 -4.58 -7.14
C LEU A 86 7.72 -5.91 -6.41
N PRO A 87 7.80 -5.92 -5.06
CA PRO A 87 8.03 -7.15 -4.30
C PRO A 87 6.75 -8.00 -4.30
N VAL A 88 6.73 -9.01 -5.16
CA VAL A 88 5.56 -9.83 -5.47
C VAL A 88 5.79 -11.28 -5.05
N VAL A 89 4.79 -11.85 -4.40
CA VAL A 89 4.68 -13.29 -4.10
C VAL A 89 3.68 -13.91 -5.08
N ARG A 90 4.12 -14.94 -5.82
CA ARG A 90 3.24 -15.72 -6.70
C ARG A 90 2.70 -16.92 -5.94
N VAL A 91 1.38 -17.05 -5.89
CA VAL A 91 0.66 -18.20 -5.34
C VAL A 91 -0.14 -18.83 -6.47
N GLY A 92 0.49 -19.75 -7.22
CA GLY A 92 -0.06 -20.30 -8.45
C GLY A 92 -0.33 -19.22 -9.49
N LYS A 93 -1.59 -19.09 -9.92
CA LYS A 93 -2.03 -18.03 -10.87
C LYS A 93 -2.15 -16.64 -10.23
N TYR A 94 -2.15 -16.56 -8.90
CA TYR A 94 -2.43 -15.32 -8.19
C TYR A 94 -1.15 -14.55 -7.86
N VAL A 95 -1.24 -13.24 -8.03
CA VAL A 95 -0.19 -12.28 -7.68
C VAL A 95 -0.58 -11.60 -6.37
N ARG A 96 0.31 -11.64 -5.39
CA ARG A 96 0.14 -11.06 -4.05
C ARG A 96 1.34 -10.22 -3.67
N VAL A 97 1.16 -9.30 -2.72
CA VAL A 97 2.22 -8.43 -2.23
C VAL A 97 2.16 -8.41 -0.71
N HIS A 98 3.28 -8.66 -0.03
CA HIS A 98 3.33 -8.51 1.42
C HIS A 98 3.22 -7.04 1.80
N SER A 99 2.35 -6.71 2.76
CA SER A 99 2.19 -5.35 3.29
C SER A 99 3.51 -4.75 3.79
N VAL A 100 4.34 -5.55 4.48
CA VAL A 100 5.67 -5.11 4.97
C VAL A 100 6.62 -4.81 3.82
N GLN A 101 6.68 -5.70 2.83
CA GLN A 101 7.59 -5.53 1.70
C GLN A 101 7.19 -4.31 0.87
N LEU A 102 5.88 -4.07 0.70
CA LEU A 102 5.38 -2.85 0.06
C LEU A 102 5.78 -1.59 0.85
N ALA A 103 5.67 -1.60 2.17
CA ALA A 103 6.07 -0.47 3.01
C ALA A 103 7.58 -0.19 2.92
N GLY A 104 8.41 -1.24 2.98
CA GLY A 104 9.87 -1.12 2.78
C GLY A 104 10.22 -0.54 1.42
N TRP A 105 9.58 -1.05 0.37
CA TRP A 105 9.76 -0.56 -1.00
C TRP A 105 9.38 0.92 -1.19
N ILE A 106 8.35 1.40 -0.49
CA ILE A 106 7.95 2.82 -0.51
C ILE A 106 9.04 3.66 0.16
N ARG A 107 9.57 3.20 1.29
CA ARG A 107 10.65 3.87 2.02
C ARG A 107 11.90 3.98 1.16
N ASP A 108 12.35 2.88 0.56
CA ASP A 108 13.55 2.85 -0.27
C ASP A 108 13.45 3.83 -1.46
N ARG A 109 12.24 4.02 -2.01
CA ARG A 109 11.97 5.00 -3.07
C ARG A 109 11.91 6.45 -2.63
N ARG A 110 11.61 6.72 -1.36
CA ARG A 110 11.72 8.10 -0.82
C ARG A 110 13.18 8.51 -0.69
N ASP A 111 14.05 7.57 -0.38
CA ASP A 111 15.47 7.81 -0.14
C ASP A 111 16.28 7.89 -1.45
N LEU A 112 15.75 7.34 -2.54
CA LEU A 112 16.23 7.61 -3.90
C LEU A 112 16.04 9.10 -4.20
N ALA A 113 17.12 9.87 -4.04
CA ALA A 113 17.14 11.30 -4.30
C ALA A 113 16.54 11.60 -5.68
N VAL A 114 15.49 12.42 -5.69
CA VAL A 114 14.94 12.96 -6.94
C VAL A 114 16.06 13.72 -7.63
N ASP A 115 16.33 13.41 -8.90
CA ASP A 115 17.31 14.13 -9.71
C ASP A 115 16.98 15.63 -9.66
N LYS A 116 17.84 16.41 -9.01
CA LYS A 116 17.71 17.86 -8.94
C LYS A 116 17.93 18.53 -10.31
N ASN A 117 18.40 17.75 -11.29
CA ASN A 117 18.69 18.18 -12.66
C ASN A 117 17.55 17.87 -13.64
N VAL A 118 16.29 18.07 -13.23
CA VAL A 118 15.20 18.18 -14.21
C VAL A 118 15.33 19.53 -14.89
N SER A 119 16.11 19.58 -15.97
CA SER A 119 16.00 20.64 -16.98
C SER A 119 14.58 20.56 -17.53
N PHE A 120 13.72 21.47 -17.07
CA PHE A 120 12.39 21.63 -17.63
C PHE A 120 12.58 22.07 -19.09
N LYS A 121 12.52 21.13 -20.04
CA LYS A 121 12.35 21.48 -21.45
C LYS A 121 10.99 22.14 -21.56
N ASP A 122 11.03 23.47 -21.58
CA ASP A 122 9.88 24.33 -21.78
C ASP A 122 9.09 23.81 -22.99
N THR A 123 7.78 23.62 -22.81
CA THR A 123 6.85 22.96 -23.74
C THR A 123 6.69 23.67 -25.08
N ARG A 124 7.48 24.72 -25.34
CA ARG A 124 7.59 25.42 -26.63
C ARG A 124 8.05 24.52 -27.78
N ASP A 125 8.80 23.45 -27.50
CA ASP A 125 9.25 22.52 -28.55
C ASP A 125 8.10 21.69 -29.16
N TYR A 126 7.02 21.42 -28.43
CA TYR A 126 5.88 20.65 -28.96
C TYR A 126 5.03 21.42 -29.97
N ALA A 127 5.11 22.75 -30.00
CA ALA A 127 4.42 23.57 -30.99
C ALA A 127 5.06 23.44 -32.38
N ASN A 128 6.39 23.32 -32.46
CA ASN A 128 7.10 23.18 -33.73
C ASN A 128 6.91 21.81 -34.37
N ASP A 129 6.71 20.75 -33.58
CA ASP A 129 6.56 19.39 -34.12
C ASP A 129 5.21 19.19 -34.83
N ARG A 130 4.14 19.83 -34.37
CA ARG A 130 2.84 19.83 -35.06
C ARG A 130 2.85 20.61 -36.37
N LEU A 131 3.62 21.69 -36.45
CA LEU A 131 3.78 22.47 -37.68
C LEU A 131 4.58 21.72 -38.75
N ARG A 132 5.53 20.88 -38.34
CA ARG A 132 6.26 19.97 -39.23
C ARG A 132 5.38 18.84 -39.77
N ALA A 133 4.51 18.27 -38.95
CA ALA A 133 3.58 17.24 -39.44
C ALA A 133 2.57 17.80 -40.46
N ALA A 134 2.08 19.03 -40.24
CA ALA A 134 1.10 19.67 -41.13
C ALA A 134 1.66 20.05 -42.51
N THR A 135 2.97 20.32 -42.62
CA THR A 135 3.62 20.69 -43.89
C THR A 135 3.90 19.49 -44.79
N VAL A 136 3.93 18.26 -44.26
CA VAL A 136 4.19 17.03 -45.03
C VAL A 136 2.90 16.45 -45.64
N SER A 137 1.72 16.85 -45.15
CA SER A 137 0.43 16.26 -45.58
C SER A 137 -0.23 16.93 -46.79
N SER A 138 0.41 17.91 -47.44
CA SER A 138 -0.21 18.65 -48.55
C SER A 138 0.15 18.15 -49.96
N GLU A 139 0.95 17.09 -50.13
CA GLU A 139 1.43 16.68 -51.46
C GLU A 139 0.81 15.41 -52.07
N ASP A 140 -0.01 14.64 -51.36
CA ASP A 140 -0.59 13.40 -51.93
C ASP A 140 -2.13 13.43 -51.97
N GLY A 141 -2.66 13.50 -53.21
CA GLY A 141 -4.09 13.54 -53.53
C GLY A 141 -4.86 12.22 -53.29
N PRO A 142 -6.20 12.21 -53.45
CA PRO A 142 -7.06 11.16 -52.91
C PRO A 142 -7.14 9.92 -53.81
N HIS A 143 -6.80 8.74 -53.26
CA HIS A 143 -7.10 7.44 -53.85
C HIS A 143 -8.40 6.88 -53.24
N LEU A 144 -9.50 6.97 -54.00
CA LEU A 144 -10.74 6.23 -53.74
C LEU A 144 -10.63 4.79 -54.30
N GLU A 145 -11.39 3.88 -53.69
CA GLU A 145 -11.68 2.47 -54.07
C GLU A 145 -10.83 1.33 -53.50
N ARG A 146 -11.40 0.58 -52.55
CA ARG A 146 -11.81 -0.85 -52.73
C ARG A 146 -12.15 -1.50 -51.38
N TYR A 147 -13.44 -1.58 -51.05
CA TYR A 147 -13.94 -2.62 -50.14
C TYR A 147 -15.01 -3.43 -50.88
N GLY A 148 -14.59 -4.58 -51.40
CA GLY A 148 -15.45 -5.54 -52.07
C GLY A 148 -14.83 -6.93 -52.01
N ARG A 149 -15.38 -7.79 -51.15
CA ARG A 149 -15.37 -9.28 -51.08
C ARG A 149 -15.33 -9.73 -49.63
N SER A 150 -15.99 -10.78 -49.17
CA SER A 150 -17.03 -11.69 -49.69
C SER A 150 -17.16 -12.74 -48.58
N CYS A 151 -18.24 -12.75 -47.80
CA CYS A 151 -18.55 -13.88 -46.92
C CYS A 151 -19.20 -14.96 -47.78
N ARG A 152 -18.43 -16.01 -48.10
CA ARG A 152 -18.92 -17.22 -48.77
C ARG A 152 -18.34 -18.40 -48.00
N THR A 153 -19.21 -19.12 -47.28
CA THR A 153 -19.27 -20.60 -47.29
C THR A 153 -20.54 -21.03 -46.55
N ALA A 154 -21.29 -21.89 -47.22
CA ALA A 154 -22.54 -22.51 -46.82
C ALA A 154 -22.30 -23.99 -46.44
N LEU A 155 -23.41 -24.67 -46.11
CA LEU A 155 -23.65 -26.13 -46.00
C LEU A 155 -23.39 -26.69 -44.58
N GLU A 156 -24.24 -27.52 -43.99
CA GLU A 156 -25.55 -28.10 -44.35
C GLU A 156 -26.16 -28.65 -43.05
#